data_AF-A0A5B6W783-F1
#
_entry.id   AF-A0A5B6W783-F1
#
_cell.length_a   1.000
_cell.length_b   1.000
_cell.length_c   1.000
_cell.angle_alpha   90.00
_cell.angle_beta   90.00
_cell.angle_gamma   90.00
#
_symmetry.space_group_name_H-M   'P 1'
#
loop_
_entity.id
_entity.type
_entity.pdbx_description
1 polymer ?
#
loop_
_entity_poly.entity_id
_entity_poly.type
_entity_poly.pdbx_seq_one_letter_code
_entity_poly.pdbx_strand_id
1 'polypeptide(L)'
;MATQRKKSKNISRLEDGDGQERGKSDNCSLLSGILIYVTDGMNDYLNLRFIEENIEVTVQSLHPTKAPGDDGMPPMFYQQFWHIISKDVYK
;
A
#
# COMPACT_ATOMS: atom_id res chain seq x y z
N MET A 1 4.92 -31.41 -37.16
CA MET A 1 5.49 -32.29 -36.12
C MET A 1 6.37 -31.44 -35.22
N ALA A 2 6.03 -31.31 -33.93
CA ALA A 2 6.76 -30.49 -32.97
C ALA A 2 7.14 -31.34 -31.75
N THR A 3 8.42 -31.41 -31.42
CA THR A 3 8.96 -32.22 -30.31
C THR A 3 9.11 -31.34 -29.07
N GLN A 4 8.42 -31.67 -27.99
CA GLN A 4 8.62 -31.02 -26.68
C GLN A 4 9.85 -31.60 -25.97
N ARG A 5 10.77 -30.73 -25.54
CA ARG A 5 11.91 -31.09 -24.69
C ARG A 5 11.56 -30.83 -23.23
N LYS A 6 11.33 -31.89 -22.47
CA LYS A 6 11.14 -31.85 -21.01
C LYS A 6 12.51 -31.61 -20.33
N LYS A 7 12.70 -30.45 -19.70
CA LYS A 7 13.91 -30.17 -18.89
C LYS A 7 13.53 -30.24 -17.41
N SER A 8 13.85 -31.37 -16.77
CA SER A 8 13.77 -31.49 -15.32
C SER A 8 14.98 -30.80 -14.70
N LYS A 9 14.78 -29.95 -13.69
CA LYS A 9 15.85 -29.39 -12.86
C LYS A 9 15.56 -29.77 -11.41
N ASN A 10 16.17 -30.86 -10.95
CA ASN A 10 16.29 -31.15 -9.52
C ASN A 10 17.30 -30.16 -8.95
N ILE A 11 16.86 -29.28 -8.06
CA ILE A 11 17.74 -28.39 -7.31
C ILE A 11 17.95 -29.06 -5.95
N SER A 12 19.13 -29.61 -5.73
CA SER A 12 19.57 -30.04 -4.40
C SER A 12 19.88 -28.79 -3.56
N ARG A 13 19.28 -28.76 -2.38
CA ARG A 13 19.48 -27.76 -1.32
C ARG A 13 20.93 -27.87 -0.82
N LEU A 14 21.73 -26.83 -1.02
CA LEU A 14 23.07 -26.70 -0.44
C LEU A 14 22.89 -26.04 0.93
N GLU A 15 23.05 -26.82 1.99
CA GLU A 15 23.19 -26.30 3.35
C GLU A 15 24.67 -26.32 3.71
N ASP A 16 25.29 -25.15 3.81
CA ASP A 16 26.56 -24.97 4.50
C ASP A 16 26.58 -23.58 5.15
N GLY A 17 26.70 -23.57 6.48
CA GLY A 17 27.35 -22.50 7.24
C GLY A 17 26.49 -21.31 7.68
N ASP A 18 26.31 -21.21 9.00
CA ASP A 18 26.17 -19.98 9.78
C ASP A 18 25.19 -18.91 9.28
N GLY A 19 23.91 -19.14 9.62
CA GLY A 19 22.84 -18.15 9.54
C GLY A 19 23.09 -16.95 10.45
N GLN A 20 23.73 -15.92 9.91
CA GLN A 20 23.56 -14.55 10.35
C GLN A 20 23.10 -13.69 9.17
N GLU A 21 21.79 -13.67 8.93
CA GLU A 21 21.15 -12.65 8.09
C GLU A 21 21.14 -11.31 8.82
N ARG A 22 22.31 -10.68 8.95
CA ARG A 22 22.41 -9.23 9.12
C ARG A 22 22.71 -8.61 7.76
N GLY A 23 21.78 -8.81 6.82
CA GLY A 23 21.69 -8.00 5.62
C GLY A 23 21.23 -6.59 6.00
N LYS A 24 22.09 -5.81 6.68
CA LYS A 24 21.95 -4.35 6.61
C LYS A 24 22.48 -3.97 5.24
N SER A 25 21.63 -4.16 4.23
CA SER A 25 21.87 -3.68 2.88
C SER A 25 22.14 -2.20 2.97
N ASP A 26 23.38 -1.82 2.75
CA ASP A 26 23.84 -0.48 2.46
C ASP A 26 23.22 -0.05 1.12
N ASN A 27 21.92 0.22 1.17
CA ASN A 27 21.11 0.78 0.08
C ASN A 27 21.60 2.17 -0.38
N CYS A 28 22.69 2.68 0.20
CA CYS A 28 23.23 4.01 -0.02
C CYS A 28 23.83 4.18 -1.42
N SER A 29 24.48 3.14 -1.95
CA SER A 29 25.14 3.22 -3.27
C SER A 29 24.14 3.16 -4.43
N LEU A 30 23.01 2.46 -4.26
CA LEU A 30 21.96 2.32 -5.28
C LEU A 30 21.12 3.60 -5.45
N LEU A 31 20.85 4.29 -4.34
CA LEU A 31 19.98 5.47 -4.31
C LEU A 31 20.72 6.79 -4.61
N SER A 32 22.05 6.78 -4.75
CA SER A 32 22.86 7.99 -4.94
C SER A 32 22.53 8.82 -6.19
N GLY A 33 21.89 8.23 -7.20
CA GLY A 33 21.46 8.92 -8.42
C GLY A 33 19.98 9.35 -8.41
N ILE A 34 19.23 9.00 -7.36
CA ILE A 34 17.80 9.28 -7.25
C ILE A 34 17.61 10.51 -6.36
N LEU A 35 16.97 11.54 -6.91
CA LEU A 35 16.58 12.71 -6.12
C LEU A 35 15.51 12.31 -5.11
N ILE A 36 15.81 12.51 -3.82
CA ILE A 36 14.84 12.30 -2.75
C ILE A 36 13.90 13.51 -2.73
N TYR A 37 12.66 13.30 -3.17
CA TYR A 37 11.62 14.33 -3.21
C TYR A 37 10.73 14.33 -1.97
N VAL A 38 10.63 13.17 -1.30
CA VAL A 38 9.83 13.00 -0.08
C VAL A 38 10.78 13.09 1.10
N THR A 39 10.62 14.11 1.93
CA THR A 39 11.39 14.26 3.16
C THR A 39 10.87 13.30 4.24
N ASP A 40 11.69 13.02 5.25
CA ASP A 40 11.29 12.16 6.37
C ASP A 40 10.02 12.68 7.05
N GLY A 41 9.88 14.00 7.21
CA GLY A 41 8.66 14.60 7.78
C GLY A 41 7.42 14.44 6.89
N MET A 42 7.58 14.44 5.56
CA MET A 42 6.48 14.12 4.64
C MET A 42 6.11 12.64 4.75
N ASN A 43 7.10 11.77 4.87
CA ASN A 43 6.88 10.35 5.07
C ASN A 43 6.17 10.08 6.40
N ASP A 44 6.61 10.72 7.48
CA ASP A 44 5.95 10.63 8.79
C ASP A 44 4.50 11.09 8.70
N TYR A 45 4.24 12.22 8.04
CA TYR A 45 2.88 12.72 7.81
C TYR A 45 2.00 11.74 7.02
N LEU A 46 2.52 11.14 5.94
CA LEU A 46 1.79 10.17 5.13
C LEU A 46 1.56 8.83 5.85
N ASN A 47 2.39 8.51 6.85
CA ASN A 47 2.26 7.32 7.69
C ASN A 47 1.43 7.58 8.97
N LEU A 48 0.95 8.81 9.21
CA LEU A 48 0.05 9.09 10.32
C LEU A 48 -1.25 8.31 10.18
N ARG A 49 -1.84 7.94 11.32
CA ARG A 49 -3.20 7.42 11.33
C ARG A 49 -4.17 8.50 10.87
N PHE A 50 -5.16 8.11 10.08
CA PHE A 50 -6.27 8.98 9.74
C PHE A 50 -7.03 9.40 10.99
N ILE A 51 -7.33 10.70 11.08
CA ILE A 51 -8.11 11.28 12.17
C ILE A 51 -9.59 11.26 11.76
N GLU A 52 -10.47 10.86 12.67
CA GLU A 52 -11.92 10.76 12.44
C GLU A 52 -12.53 12.03 11.86
N GLU A 53 -12.19 13.18 12.45
CA GLU A 53 -12.65 14.49 11.99
C GLU A 53 -12.26 14.77 10.53
N ASN A 54 -11.04 14.40 10.12
CA ASN A 54 -10.59 14.62 8.74
C ASN A 54 -11.38 13.79 7.74
N ILE A 55 -11.77 12.57 8.12
CA ILE A 55 -12.51 11.68 7.23
C ILE A 55 -13.95 12.15 7.09
N GLU A 56 -14.60 12.52 8.19
CA GLU A 56 -15.96 13.07 8.16
C GLU A 56 -16.04 14.35 7.33
N VAL A 57 -15.13 15.31 7.56
CA VAL A 57 -15.06 16.55 6.78
C VAL A 57 -14.81 16.25 5.30
N THR A 58 -13.94 15.28 5.00
CA THR A 58 -13.69 14.87 3.60
C THR A 58 -14.95 14.32 2.95
N VAL A 59 -15.68 13.43 3.62
CA VAL A 59 -16.93 12.84 3.10
C VAL A 59 -17.99 13.91 2.86
N GLN A 60 -18.15 14.85 3.79
CA GLN A 60 -19.11 15.96 3.66
C GLN A 60 -18.72 16.94 2.54
N SER A 61 -17.42 17.08 2.24
CA SER A 61 -16.93 17.97 1.18
C SER A 61 -17.16 17.44 -0.26
N LEU A 62 -17.49 16.16 -0.41
CA LEU A 62 -17.72 15.56 -1.72
C LEU A 62 -19.01 16.06 -2.37
N HIS A 63 -19.00 16.29 -3.68
CA HIS A 63 -20.23 16.63 -4.39
C HIS A 63 -21.14 15.40 -4.48
N PRO A 64 -22.42 15.47 -4.05
CA PRO A 64 -23.28 14.29 -3.87
C PRO A 64 -23.50 13.46 -5.15
N THR A 65 -23.48 14.11 -6.31
CA THR A 65 -23.74 13.51 -7.62
C THR A 65 -22.48 13.15 -8.42
N LYS A 66 -21.31 13.11 -7.78
CA LYS A 66 -20.11 12.60 -8.45
C LYS A 66 -20.29 11.14 -8.85
N ALA A 67 -19.55 10.74 -9.88
CA ALA A 67 -19.52 9.37 -10.35
C ALA A 67 -19.17 8.41 -9.18
N PRO A 68 -19.81 7.22 -9.14
CA PRO A 68 -19.49 6.21 -8.14
C PRO A 68 -18.04 5.75 -8.28
N GLY A 69 -17.44 5.32 -7.17
CA GLY A 69 -16.13 4.68 -7.18
C GLY A 69 -16.21 3.26 -7.72
N ASP A 70 -15.12 2.52 -7.58
CA ASP A 70 -15.06 1.08 -7.92
C ASP A 70 -16.02 0.24 -7.05
N ASP A 71 -16.50 0.81 -5.95
CA ASP A 71 -17.53 0.28 -5.05
C ASP A 71 -18.97 0.38 -5.61
N GLY A 72 -19.18 1.15 -6.69
CA GLY A 72 -20.49 1.40 -7.27
C GLY A 72 -21.38 2.34 -6.45
N MET A 73 -20.87 2.96 -5.38
CA MET A 73 -21.67 3.81 -4.48
C MET A 73 -21.38 5.30 -4.73
N PRO A 74 -22.42 6.14 -4.91
CA PRO A 74 -22.23 7.57 -5.07
C PRO A 74 -21.84 8.22 -3.72
N PRO A 75 -21.14 9.37 -3.72
CA PRO A 75 -20.75 10.04 -2.47
C PRO A 75 -21.90 10.39 -1.52
N MET A 76 -23.11 10.61 -2.05
CA MET A 76 -24.32 10.81 -1.24
C MET A 76 -24.58 9.65 -0.27
N PHE A 77 -24.25 8.41 -0.65
CA PHE A 77 -24.39 7.25 0.21
C PHE A 77 -23.54 7.40 1.48
N TYR A 78 -22.26 7.73 1.30
CA TYR A 78 -21.33 7.93 2.41
C TYR A 78 -21.71 9.10 3.30
N GLN A 79 -22.22 10.19 2.71
CA GLN A 79 -22.70 11.35 3.47
C GLN A 79 -23.90 11.03 4.36
N GLN A 80 -24.87 10.26 3.85
CA GLN A 80 -26.08 9.92 4.59
C GLN A 80 -25.82 8.85 5.67
N PHE A 81 -24.99 7.85 5.35
CA PHE A 81 -24.77 6.69 6.21
C PHE A 81 -23.45 6.74 6.99
N TRP A 82 -22.77 7.90 7.03
CA TRP A 82 -21.50 8.07 7.74
C TRP A 82 -21.59 7.63 9.22
N HIS A 83 -22.69 7.94 9.90
CA HIS A 83 -22.96 7.56 11.29
C HIS A 83 -22.99 6.03 11.54
N ILE A 84 -23.16 5.22 10.49
CA ILE A 84 -23.11 3.76 10.55
C ILE A 84 -21.71 3.27 10.18
N ILE A 85 -21.18 3.77 9.06
CA ILE A 85 -19.93 3.30 8.43
C ILE A 85 -18.69 3.69 9.26
N SER A 86 -18.70 4.87 9.87
CA SER A 86 -17.62 5.40 10.71
C SER A 86 -17.07 4.38 11.72
N LYS A 87 -17.96 3.59 12.33
CA LYS A 87 -17.60 2.57 13.34
C LYS A 87 -16.69 1.46 12.81
N ASP A 88 -16.73 1.20 11.50
CA ASP A 88 -15.88 0.20 10.85
C ASP A 88 -14.59 0.80 10.28
N VAL A 89 -14.57 2.12 10.06
CA VAL A 89 -13.41 2.86 9.52
C VAL A 89 -12.37 3.16 10.62
N TYR A 90 -12.80 3.38 11.87
CA TYR A 90 -11.91 3.76 12.98
C TYR A 90 -11.35 2.59 13.81
N LYS A 91 -11.35 1.38 13.25
CA LYS A 91 -10.83 0.17 13.93
C LYS A 91 -9.32 0.04 13.88
#